data_AF-A0A3B8PES7-F1
#
_entry.id   AF-A0A3B8PES7-F1
#
_cell.length_a   1.000
_cell.length_b   1.000
_cell.length_c   1.000
_cell.angle_alpha   90.00
_cell.angle_beta   90.00
_cell.angle_gamma   90.00
#
_symmetry.space_group_name_H-M   'P 1'
#
loop_
_entity.id
_entity.type
_entity.pdbx_description
1 polymer ?
#
loop_
_entity_poly.entity_id
_entity_poly.type
_entity_poly.pdbx_seq_one_letter_code
_entity_poly.pdbx_strand_id
1 'polypeptide(L)'
;MCGQNVCRREQGTVTVSVIVPAVNEERHVAAAVGSAWDSGADEVIVVDGGSRDRTCQRAVEAGAQVLVSLPGRAIQQNEGAGEATGDVLVFLHADCRLPA
;
A
#
# COMPACT_ATOMS: atom_id res chain seq x y z
N MET A 1 8.99 39.08 -31.94
CA MET A 1 9.73 38.04 -31.18
C MET A 1 8.75 37.42 -30.19
N CYS A 2 8.27 36.21 -30.50
CA CYS A 2 7.33 35.48 -29.65
C CYS A 2 8.11 34.83 -28.50
N GLY A 3 7.89 35.31 -27.27
CA GLY A 3 8.47 34.74 -26.06
C GLY A 3 7.77 33.43 -25.75
N GLN A 4 8.50 32.32 -25.89
CA GLN A 4 8.05 31.01 -25.43
C GLN A 4 8.06 31.01 -23.89
N ASN A 5 6.95 31.39 -23.27
CA ASN A 5 6.68 31.04 -21.88
C ASN A 5 6.19 29.59 -21.85
N VAL A 6 7.13 28.65 -21.89
CA VAL A 6 6.85 27.26 -21.52
C VAL A 6 6.72 27.24 -19.99
N CYS A 7 5.50 27.04 -19.51
CA CYS A 7 5.22 26.73 -18.11
C CYS A 7 5.90 25.40 -17.78
N ARG A 8 7.11 25.44 -17.25
CA ARG A 8 7.79 24.24 -16.75
C ARG A 8 6.97 23.78 -15.53
N ARG A 9 6.19 22.71 -15.68
CA ARG A 9 5.64 22.00 -14.50
C ARG A 9 6.85 21.61 -13.67
N GLU A 10 6.93 22.08 -12.43
CA GLU A 10 7.80 21.46 -11.44
C GLU A 10 7.31 20.01 -11.32
N GLN A 11 8.06 19.08 -11.90
CA GLN A 11 7.77 17.66 -11.78
C GLN A 11 8.24 17.23 -10.39
N GLY A 12 7.40 17.49 -9.38
CA GLY A 12 7.49 16.75 -8.13
C GLY A 12 7.31 15.26 -8.43
N THR A 13 8.10 14.42 -7.77
CA THR A 13 7.91 12.96 -7.83
C THR A 13 6.57 12.64 -7.16
N VAL A 14 5.60 12.15 -7.93
CA VAL A 14 4.32 11.65 -7.40
C VAL A 14 4.61 10.39 -6.60
N THR A 15 4.21 10.39 -5.34
CA THR A 15 4.42 9.27 -4.40
C THR A 15 3.22 8.31 -4.39
N VAL A 16 3.48 7.03 -4.12
CA VAL A 16 2.46 5.96 -4.15
C VAL A 16 2.42 5.21 -2.82
N SER A 17 1.23 5.18 -2.22
CA SER A 17 0.91 4.34 -1.07
C SER A 17 0.12 3.11 -1.50
N VAL A 18 0.63 1.93 -1.19
CA VAL A 18 -0.07 0.66 -1.42
C VAL A 18 -0.73 0.18 -0.13
N ILE A 19 -2.06 0.06 -0.16
CA ILE A 19 -2.89 -0.34 0.98
C ILE A 19 -3.36 -1.78 0.76
N VAL A 20 -3.00 -2.66 1.68
CA VAL A 20 -3.27 -4.11 1.63
C VAL A 20 -4.21 -4.52 2.76
N PRO A 21 -5.53 -4.60 2.54
CA PRO A 21 -6.43 -5.18 3.52
C PRO A 21 -6.16 -6.69 3.65
N ALA A 22 -5.99 -7.18 4.88
CA ALA A 22 -5.67 -8.59 5.15
C ALA A 22 -6.45 -9.13 6.37
N VAL A 23 -6.88 -10.39 6.30
CA VAL A 23 -7.42 -11.17 7.43
C VAL A 23 -7.09 -12.65 7.22
N ASN A 24 -6.25 -13.22 8.09
CA ASN A 24 -5.74 -14.60 8.02
C ASN A 24 -5.08 -14.96 6.68
N GLU A 25 -4.19 -14.07 6.21
CA GLU A 25 -3.45 -14.16 4.96
C GLU A 25 -1.98 -14.51 5.18
N GLU A 26 -1.65 -15.28 6.23
CA GLU A 26 -0.27 -15.62 6.58
C GLU A 26 0.48 -16.39 5.50
N ARG A 27 -0.17 -16.81 4.41
CA ARG A 27 0.49 -17.46 3.27
C ARG A 27 0.85 -16.47 2.17
N HIS A 28 0.06 -15.41 2.02
CA HIS A 28 0.12 -14.53 0.86
C HIS A 28 0.67 -13.15 1.16
N VAL A 29 0.42 -12.60 2.36
CA VAL A 29 0.68 -11.18 2.69
C VAL A 29 2.13 -10.75 2.43
N ALA A 30 3.12 -11.56 2.82
CA ALA A 30 4.52 -11.19 2.66
C ALA A 30 4.91 -10.97 1.20
N ALA A 31 4.38 -11.79 0.29
CA ALA A 31 4.70 -11.65 -1.13
C ALA A 31 3.83 -10.60 -1.83
N ALA A 32 2.66 -10.22 -1.30
CA ALA A 32 1.94 -9.03 -1.77
C ALA A 32 2.73 -7.77 -1.45
N VAL A 33 3.16 -7.64 -0.19
CA VAL A 33 4.02 -6.55 0.27
C VAL A 33 5.32 -6.50 -0.54
N GLY A 34 6.00 -7.64 -0.71
CA GLY A 34 7.19 -7.73 -1.56
C GLY A 34 6.95 -7.23 -2.98
N SER A 35 5.88 -7.68 -3.65
CA SER A 35 5.58 -7.20 -5.01
C SER A 35 5.26 -5.70 -5.07
N ALA A 36 4.69 -5.12 -4.01
CA ALA A 36 4.44 -3.69 -3.95
C ALA A 36 5.74 -2.89 -3.90
N TRP A 37 6.70 -3.33 -3.09
CA TRP A 37 8.04 -2.74 -3.05
C TRP A 37 8.78 -2.92 -4.37
N ASP A 38 8.74 -4.12 -4.95
CA ASP A 38 9.39 -4.40 -6.24
C ASP A 38 8.83 -3.54 -7.38
N SER A 39 7.54 -3.19 -7.34
CA SER A 39 6.88 -2.28 -8.28
C SER A 39 7.11 -0.79 -8.00
N GLY A 40 7.91 -0.44 -6.99
CA GLY A 40 8.30 0.94 -6.68
C GLY A 40 7.33 1.72 -5.81
N ALA A 41 6.59 1.06 -4.92
CA ALA A 41 5.83 1.76 -3.88
C ALA A 41 6.76 2.59 -2.97
N ASP A 42 6.31 3.76 -2.56
CA ASP A 42 7.00 4.59 -1.56
C ASP A 42 6.58 4.22 -0.13
N GLU A 43 5.36 3.71 0.01
CA GLU A 43 4.74 3.32 1.27
C GLU A 43 3.89 2.07 1.07
N VAL A 44 3.97 1.10 2.00
CA VAL A 44 3.10 -0.08 2.01
C VAL A 44 2.49 -0.25 3.39
N ILE A 45 1.16 -0.17 3.44
CA ILE A 45 0.36 -0.29 4.66
C ILE A 45 -0.51 -1.54 4.56
N VAL A 46 -0.27 -2.51 5.44
CA VAL A 46 -1.15 -3.66 5.63
C VAL A 46 -2.16 -3.31 6.73
N VAL A 47 -3.45 -3.42 6.42
CA VAL A 47 -4.52 -3.17 7.41
C VAL A 47 -5.15 -4.51 7.78
N ASP A 48 -4.81 -4.98 8.98
CA ASP A 48 -5.26 -6.25 9.52
C ASP A 48 -6.64 -6.14 10.17
N GLY A 49 -7.59 -6.95 9.72
CA GLY A 49 -8.96 -6.96 10.26
C GLY A 49 -9.17 -7.92 11.43
N GLY A 50 -8.13 -8.24 12.21
CA GLY A 50 -8.21 -9.17 13.34
C GLY A 50 -7.79 -10.60 13.00
N SER A 51 -6.63 -10.76 12.35
CA SER A 51 -6.03 -12.06 12.08
C SER A 51 -5.70 -12.82 13.37
N ARG A 52 -5.80 -14.15 13.30
CA ARG A 52 -5.44 -15.09 14.39
C ARG A 52 -4.22 -15.95 14.04
N ASP A 53 -3.69 -15.79 12.84
CA ASP A 53 -2.49 -16.44 12.35
C ASP A 53 -1.30 -15.45 12.33
N ARG A 54 -0.23 -15.76 11.59
CA ARG A 54 0.96 -14.91 11.55
C ARG A 54 0.88 -13.78 10.51
N THR A 55 -0.31 -13.39 10.02
CA THR A 55 -0.47 -12.34 8.99
C THR A 55 0.27 -11.05 9.35
N CYS A 56 0.01 -10.48 10.53
CA CYS A 56 0.66 -9.24 10.96
C CYS A 56 2.17 -9.38 11.08
N GLN A 57 2.65 -10.48 11.68
CA GLN A 57 4.07 -10.73 11.83
C GLN A 57 4.76 -10.78 10.46
N ARG A 58 4.20 -11.54 9.51
CA ARG A 58 4.75 -11.68 8.17
C ARG A 58 4.70 -10.38 7.36
N ALA A 59 3.70 -9.54 7.58
CA ALA A 59 3.60 -8.22 6.96
C ALA A 59 4.74 -7.29 7.44
N VAL A 60 4.97 -7.24 8.77
CA VAL A 60 6.07 -6.47 9.36
C VAL A 60 7.43 -6.99 8.87
N GLU A 61 7.64 -8.31 8.87
CA GLU A 61 8.88 -8.93 8.37
C GLU A 61 9.14 -8.63 6.89
N ALA A 62 8.08 -8.43 6.09
CA ALA A 62 8.17 -8.02 4.69
C ALA A 62 8.34 -6.50 4.49
N GLY A 63 8.42 -5.73 5.58
CA GLY A 63 8.69 -4.29 5.55
C GLY A 63 7.46 -3.39 5.44
N ALA A 64 6.24 -3.91 5.63
CA ALA A 64 5.04 -3.07 5.66
C ALA A 64 4.83 -2.42 7.04
N GLN A 65 4.21 -1.24 7.05
CA GLN A 65 3.51 -0.72 8.23
C GLN A 65 2.24 -1.56 8.44
N VAL A 66 1.93 -1.92 9.70
CA VAL A 66 0.72 -2.68 10.02
C VAL A 66 -0.21 -1.85 10.90
N LEU A 67 -1.45 -1.68 10.43
CA LEU A 67 -2.57 -1.14 11.20
C LEU A 67 -3.53 -2.26 11.56
N VAL A 68 -4.22 -2.13 12.69
CA VAL A 68 -5.28 -3.06 13.11
C VAL A 68 -6.61 -2.33 13.06
N SER A 69 -7.62 -2.93 12.42
CA SER A 69 -8.97 -2.39 12.33
C SER A 69 -10.03 -3.45 12.63
N LEU A 70 -11.30 -3.04 12.62
CA LEU A 70 -12.40 -4.01 12.52
C LEU A 70 -12.33 -4.74 11.17
N PRO A 71 -12.80 -6.01 11.10
CA PRO A 71 -12.84 -6.75 9.85
C PRO A 71 -13.83 -6.11 8.88
N GLY A 72 -13.46 -6.08 7.60
CA GLY A 72 -14.32 -5.62 6.52
C GLY A 72 -13.53 -4.86 5.48
N ARG A 73 -13.63 -5.27 4.21
CA ARG A 73 -12.83 -4.73 3.10
C ARG A 73 -12.84 -3.20 3.05
N ALA A 74 -14.02 -2.58 3.07
CA ALA A 74 -14.14 -1.13 2.99
C ALA A 74 -13.60 -0.43 4.24
N ILE A 75 -13.79 -1.01 5.44
CA ILE A 75 -13.24 -0.46 6.68
C ILE A 75 -11.72 -0.45 6.62
N GLN A 76 -11.13 -1.60 6.31
CA GLN A 76 -9.68 -1.77 6.22
C GLN A 76 -9.06 -0.84 5.16
N GLN A 77 -9.69 -0.74 3.98
CA GLN A 77 -9.23 0.16 2.92
C GLN A 77 -9.31 1.63 3.35
N ASN A 78 -10.41 2.05 3.98
CA ASN A 78 -10.59 3.43 4.42
C ASN A 78 -9.64 3.82 5.55
N GLU A 79 -9.40 2.95 6.53
CA GLU A 79 -8.43 3.17 7.60
C GLU A 79 -7.01 3.30 7.02
N GLY A 80 -6.63 2.40 6.10
CA GLY A 80 -5.34 2.50 5.42
C GLY A 80 -5.20 3.76 4.59
N ALA A 81 -6.26 4.18 3.90
CA ALA A 81 -6.27 5.43 3.14
C ALA A 81 -6.18 6.69 4.03
N GLY A 82 -6.67 6.60 5.27
CA GLY A 82 -6.58 7.69 6.25
C GLY A 82 -5.18 7.88 6.84
N GLU A 83 -4.40 6.81 6.94
CA GLU A 83 -2.99 6.85 7.40
C GLU A 83 -2.01 7.13 6.25
N ALA A 84 -2.36 6.74 5.03
CA ALA A 84 -1.49 6.85 3.86
C ALA A 84 -1.05 8.29 3.58
N THR A 85 0.24 8.45 3.24
CA THR A 85 0.85 9.75 3.00
C THR A 85 1.12 10.07 1.53
N GLY A 86 0.99 9.07 0.65
CA GLY A 86 1.27 9.19 -0.78
C GLY A 86 0.22 9.97 -1.57
N ASP A 87 0.64 10.56 -2.67
CA ASP A 87 -0.22 11.31 -3.59
C ASP A 87 -1.24 10.41 -4.30
N VAL A 88 -0.88 9.13 -4.50
CA VAL A 88 -1.71 8.12 -5.15
C VAL A 88 -1.89 6.92 -4.23
N LEU A 89 -3.14 6.47 -4.11
CA LEU A 89 -3.50 5.27 -3.36
C LEU A 89 -3.73 4.09 -4.29
N VAL A 90 -3.08 2.96 -4.00
CA VAL A 90 -3.30 1.67 -4.67
C VAL A 90 -3.83 0.67 -3.66
N PHE A 91 -5.03 0.14 -3.90
CA PHE A 91 -5.58 -0.93 -3.07
C PHE A 91 -5.23 -2.29 -3.66
N LEU A 92 -4.39 -3.06 -2.96
CA LEU A 92 -3.89 -4.36 -3.40
C LEU A 92 -4.44 -5.46 -2.49
N HIS A 93 -5.04 -6.51 -3.04
CA HIS A 93 -5.44 -7.67 -2.24
C HIS A 93 -4.21 -8.48 -1.79
N ALA A 94 -4.26 -9.04 -0.58
CA ALA A 94 -3.14 -9.80 0.00
C ALA A 94 -2.74 -11.05 -0.80
N ASP A 95 -3.66 -11.59 -1.62
CA ASP A 95 -3.46 -12.74 -2.50
C ASP A 95 -3.01 -12.36 -3.94
N CYS A 96 -2.89 -11.06 -4.24
CA CYS A 96 -2.50 -10.53 -5.54
C CYS A 96 -1.04 -10.07 -5.55
N ARG A 97 -0.46 -9.95 -6.74
CA ARG A 97 0.89 -9.42 -6.97
C ARG A 97 0.86 -8.33 -8.03
N LEU A 98 1.59 -7.25 -7.79
CA LEU A 98 1.85 -6.26 -8.83
C LEU A 98 2.93 -6.79 -9.79
N PRO A 99 2.86 -6.44 -11.08
CA PRO A 99 3.92 -6.76 -12.03
C PRO A 99 5.18 -5.94 -11.71
N ALA A 100 6.34 -6.57 -11.87
CA ALA A 100 7.65 -5.91 -11.82
C ALA A 100 7.95 -5.14 -13.11
#